data_AF-A0A3L7CFN0-F1
#
_entry.id   AF-A0A3L7CFN0-F1
#
_cell.length_a   1.000
_cell.length_b   1.000
_cell.length_c   1.000
_cell.angle_alpha   90.00
_cell.angle_beta   90.00
_cell.angle_gamma   90.00
#
_symmetry.space_group_name_H-M   'P 1'
#
loop_
_entity.id
_entity.type
_entity.pdbx_description
1 polymer ?
#
loop_
_entity_poly.entity_id
_entity_poly.type
_entity_poly.pdbx_seq_one_letter_code
_entity_poly.pdbx_strand_id
1 'polypeptide(L)'
;LVDWVSVATYQAASGGGARHMRELLTQMGHLYGHVADELATPSSALLDIERKVTTLTRSGELPVDNFGVPLAGSLIPWIDKQLDNGQSREEWKGQAETNKILNTSSVIPVDGLCVRVGALRCHSQAFTI
;
A
#
# COMPACT_ATOMS: atom_id res chain seq x y z
N LEU A 1 7.59 9.64 29.42
CA LEU A 1 8.53 9.15 28.39
C LEU A 1 7.76 8.14 27.55
N VAL A 2 8.00 8.05 26.24
CA VAL A 2 7.48 6.96 25.40
C VAL A 2 8.42 5.77 25.59
N ASP A 3 7.88 4.60 25.94
CA ASP A 3 8.68 3.39 26.15
C ASP A 3 8.98 2.69 24.83
N TRP A 4 7.95 2.44 24.02
CA TRP A 4 8.05 1.87 22.68
C TRP A 4 6.89 2.36 21.81
N VAL A 5 6.98 2.14 20.50
CA VAL A 5 5.91 2.40 19.54
C VAL A 5 5.80 1.25 18.56
N SER A 6 4.57 0.74 18.35
CA SER A 6 4.26 -0.16 17.24
C SER A 6 3.38 0.57 16.20
N VAL A 7 3.71 0.45 14.92
CA VAL A 7 3.02 1.17 13.83
C VAL A 7 2.48 0.22 12.76
N ALA A 8 1.21 0.38 12.38
CA ALA A 8 0.68 -0.14 11.13
C ALA A 8 0.44 1.02 10.17
N THR A 9 1.17 1.05 9.04
CA THR A 9 1.09 2.17 8.09
C THR A 9 0.19 1.85 6.90
N TYR A 10 -0.38 2.91 6.32
CA TYR A 10 -1.18 2.90 5.10
C TYR A 10 -0.56 3.91 4.15
N GLN A 11 0.51 3.50 3.48
CA GLN A 11 1.31 4.40 2.66
C GLN A 11 0.74 4.57 1.24
N ALA A 12 0.83 5.79 0.73
CA ALA A 12 0.35 6.18 -0.59
C ALA A 12 1.33 5.86 -1.72
N ALA A 13 0.83 5.81 -2.95
CA ALA A 13 1.59 5.60 -4.17
C ALA A 13 2.67 6.66 -4.43
N SER A 14 2.49 7.89 -3.95
CA SER A 14 3.49 8.95 -4.08
C SER A 14 4.86 8.59 -3.49
N GLY A 15 4.93 7.69 -2.50
CA GLY A 15 6.19 7.19 -1.94
C GLY A 15 7.05 6.43 -2.95
N GLY A 16 6.45 5.82 -3.97
CA GLY A 16 7.17 5.25 -5.12
C GLY A 16 7.48 6.27 -6.23
N GLY A 17 6.85 7.46 -6.18
CA GLY A 17 7.02 8.54 -7.15
C GLY A 17 5.90 8.67 -8.19
N ALA A 18 6.03 9.64 -9.09
CA ALA A 18 4.95 10.06 -9.99
C ALA A 18 4.45 8.95 -10.95
N ARG A 19 5.34 8.03 -11.38
CA ARG A 19 4.97 6.92 -12.26
C ARG A 19 4.03 5.92 -11.56
N HIS A 20 4.29 5.63 -10.28
CA HIS A 20 3.44 4.79 -9.45
C HIS A 20 2.05 5.40 -9.21
N MET A 21 1.98 6.73 -9.04
CA MET A 21 0.68 7.42 -8.92
C MET A 21 -0.14 7.32 -10.21
N ARG A 22 0.51 7.44 -11.37
CA ARG A 22 -0.14 7.22 -12.68
C ARG A 22 -0.62 5.78 -12.82
N GLU A 23 0.23 4.81 -12.49
CA GLU A 23 -0.12 3.38 -12.53
C GLU A 23 -1.35 3.08 -11.67
N LEU A 24 -1.42 3.59 -10.44
CA LEU A 24 -2.60 3.43 -9.58
C LEU A 24 -3.89 3.97 -10.23
N LEU A 25 -3.85 5.18 -10.78
CA LEU A 25 -5.02 5.78 -11.45
C LEU A 25 -5.42 4.99 -12.71
N THR A 26 -4.44 4.50 -13.48
CA THR A 26 -4.72 3.67 -14.65
C THR A 26 -5.35 2.34 -14.24
N GLN A 27 -4.83 1.66 -13.22
CA GLN A 27 -5.44 0.43 -12.70
C GLN A 27 -6.89 0.67 -12.24
N MET A 28 -7.17 1.77 -11.53
CA MET A 28 -8.55 2.14 -11.14
C MET A 28 -9.46 2.29 -12.36
N GLY A 29 -8.97 2.94 -13.43
CA GLY A 29 -9.71 3.10 -14.69
C GLY A 29 -10.01 1.78 -15.38
N HIS A 30 -9.05 0.84 -15.40
CA HIS A 30 -9.25 -0.49 -15.97
C HIS A 30 -10.32 -1.29 -15.21
N LEU A 31 -10.23 -1.31 -13.86
CA LEU A 31 -11.20 -2.04 -13.04
C LEU A 31 -12.61 -1.50 -13.21
N TYR A 32 -12.79 -0.18 -13.16
CA TYR A 32 -14.09 0.45 -13.38
C TYR A 32 -14.60 0.18 -14.80
N GLY A 33 -13.77 0.40 -15.82
CA GLY A 33 -14.16 0.26 -17.22
C GLY A 33 -14.61 -1.16 -17.57
N HIS A 34 -14.03 -2.18 -16.94
CA HIS A 34 -14.35 -3.59 -17.21
C HIS A 34 -15.73 -4.03 -16.73
N VAL A 35 -16.35 -3.28 -15.82
CA VAL A 35 -17.68 -3.59 -15.26
C VAL A 35 -18.64 -2.38 -15.33
N ALA A 36 -18.35 -1.40 -16.17
CA ALA A 36 -19.11 -0.16 -16.24
C ALA A 36 -20.58 -0.40 -16.64
N ASP A 37 -20.83 -1.34 -17.56
CA ASP A 37 -22.18 -1.66 -18.03
C ASP A 37 -23.01 -2.36 -16.93
N GLU A 38 -22.41 -3.28 -16.18
CA GLU A 38 -23.05 -3.92 -15.04
C GLU A 38 -23.32 -2.92 -13.91
N LEU A 39 -22.38 -2.02 -13.63
CA LEU A 39 -22.56 -0.96 -12.63
C LEU A 39 -23.68 0.01 -13.02
N ALA A 40 -23.88 0.26 -14.31
CA ALA A 40 -24.99 1.07 -14.81
C ALA A 40 -26.35 0.34 -14.77
N THR A 41 -26.36 -0.97 -14.53
CA THR A 41 -27.56 -1.81 -14.50
C THR A 41 -27.94 -2.16 -13.05
N PRO A 42 -28.98 -1.55 -12.44
CA PRO A 42 -29.30 -1.76 -11.03
C PRO A 42 -29.67 -3.20 -10.64
N SER A 43 -30.11 -3.99 -11.61
CA SER A 43 -30.46 -5.40 -11.44
C SER A 43 -29.31 -6.37 -11.70
N SER A 44 -28.10 -5.88 -12.00
CA SER A 44 -26.94 -6.73 -12.20
C SER A 44 -26.56 -7.47 -10.91
N ALA A 45 -26.08 -8.70 -11.04
CA ALA A 45 -25.65 -9.47 -9.89
C ALA A 45 -24.28 -8.98 -9.41
N LEU A 46 -24.20 -8.52 -8.17
CA LEU A 46 -22.95 -8.00 -7.58
C LEU A 46 -21.81 -9.03 -7.62
N LEU A 47 -22.12 -10.32 -7.44
CA LEU A 47 -21.13 -11.39 -7.51
C LEU A 47 -20.53 -11.56 -8.92
N ASP A 48 -21.28 -11.22 -9.97
CA ASP A 48 -20.74 -11.22 -11.34
C ASP A 48 -19.78 -10.05 -11.57
N ILE A 49 -20.10 -8.87 -11.01
CA ILE A 49 -19.21 -7.70 -11.02
C ILE A 49 -17.90 -8.02 -10.30
N GLU A 50 -17.99 -8.52 -9.06
CA GLU A 50 -16.80 -8.85 -8.26
C GLU A 50 -15.95 -9.91 -8.96
N ARG A 51 -16.56 -10.97 -9.49
CA ARG A 51 -15.86 -12.01 -10.24
C ARG A 51 -15.09 -11.43 -11.42
N LYS A 52 -15.71 -10.53 -12.21
CA LYS A 52 -15.05 -9.87 -13.34
C LYS A 52 -13.87 -9.01 -12.90
N VAL A 53 -14.04 -8.22 -11.85
CA VAL A 53 -12.97 -7.39 -11.26
C VAL A 53 -11.81 -8.29 -10.81
N THR A 54 -12.08 -9.33 -10.03
CA THR A 54 -11.04 -10.26 -9.52
C THR A 54 -10.35 -11.03 -10.64
N THR A 55 -11.09 -11.45 -11.68
CA THR A 55 -10.49 -12.07 -12.88
C THR A 55 -9.55 -11.11 -13.59
N LEU A 56 -9.97 -9.87 -13.85
CA LEU A 56 -9.12 -8.86 -14.48
C LEU A 56 -7.88 -8.54 -13.65
N THR A 57 -8.03 -8.41 -12.33
CA THR A 57 -6.89 -8.17 -11.42
C THR A 57 -5.81 -9.25 -11.54
N ARG A 58 -6.19 -10.49 -11.85
CA ARG A 58 -5.28 -11.64 -11.95
C ARG A 58 -4.91 -12.02 -13.39
N SER A 59 -5.47 -11.37 -14.40
CA SER A 59 -5.29 -11.79 -15.80
C SER A 59 -3.92 -11.40 -16.38
N GLY A 60 -3.21 -10.46 -15.74
CA GLY A 60 -1.98 -9.87 -16.28
C GLY A 60 -2.22 -8.70 -17.22
N GLU A 61 -3.48 -8.26 -17.40
CA GLU A 61 -3.84 -7.11 -18.24
C GLU A 61 -3.73 -5.77 -17.51
N LEU A 62 -3.72 -5.76 -16.17
CA LEU A 62 -3.48 -4.55 -15.41
C LEU A 62 -2.02 -4.10 -15.53
N PRO A 63 -1.76 -2.79 -15.73
CA PRO A 63 -0.40 -2.29 -15.74
C PRO A 63 0.20 -2.39 -14.33
N VAL A 64 1.30 -3.13 -14.21
CA VAL A 64 2.00 -3.38 -12.94
C VAL A 64 3.52 -3.17 -13.08
N ASP A 65 3.95 -2.41 -14.08
CA ASP A 65 5.37 -2.22 -14.41
C ASP A 65 6.17 -1.59 -13.26
N ASN A 66 5.52 -0.74 -12.44
CA ASN A 66 6.17 -0.04 -11.35
C ASN A 66 6.00 -0.77 -10.01
N PHE A 67 4.79 -1.21 -9.66
CA PHE A 67 4.54 -1.93 -8.40
C PHE A 67 4.87 -3.43 -8.44
N GLY A 68 4.99 -4.03 -9.63
CA GLY A 68 5.15 -5.47 -9.83
C GLY A 68 3.87 -6.29 -9.63
N VAL A 69 2.91 -5.78 -8.86
CA VAL A 69 1.60 -6.38 -8.59
C VAL A 69 0.48 -5.32 -8.54
N PRO A 70 -0.80 -5.70 -8.66
CA PRO A 70 -1.91 -4.75 -8.58
C PRO A 70 -2.00 -4.04 -7.22
N LEU A 71 -2.25 -2.73 -7.24
CA LEU A 71 -2.50 -1.90 -6.06
C LEU A 71 -3.96 -1.42 -5.97
N ALA A 72 -4.60 -1.08 -7.10
CA ALA A 72 -6.01 -0.69 -7.08
C ALA A 72 -6.88 -1.88 -6.63
N GLY A 73 -7.74 -1.66 -5.62
CA GLY A 73 -8.55 -2.72 -5.01
C GLY A 73 -7.75 -3.74 -4.18
N SER A 74 -6.46 -3.47 -3.90
CA SER A 74 -5.54 -4.37 -3.21
C SER A 74 -4.67 -3.61 -2.21
N LEU A 75 -3.65 -4.28 -1.66
CA LEU A 75 -2.58 -3.73 -0.83
C LEU A 75 -1.28 -4.52 -1.03
N ILE A 76 -0.14 -3.92 -0.70
CA ILE A 76 1.19 -4.58 -0.78
C ILE A 76 1.86 -4.49 0.60
N PRO A 77 1.97 -5.60 1.35
CA PRO A 77 2.47 -5.62 2.72
C PRO A 77 4.00 -5.73 2.79
N TRP A 78 4.70 -5.10 1.85
CA TRP A 78 6.15 -5.04 1.82
C TRP A 78 6.58 -3.79 1.05
N ILE A 79 7.39 -2.93 1.67
CA ILE A 79 7.90 -1.71 1.03
C ILE A 79 9.42 -1.69 1.11
N ASP A 80 10.07 -1.55 -0.05
CA ASP A 80 11.52 -1.49 -0.17
C ASP A 80 12.21 -2.85 0.08
N LYS A 81 13.55 -2.88 0.06
CA LYS A 81 14.37 -4.10 0.11
C LYS A 81 14.15 -4.91 1.39
N GLN A 82 14.21 -6.24 1.27
CA GLN A 82 14.31 -7.14 2.42
C GLN A 82 15.67 -7.01 3.12
N LEU A 83 15.66 -7.05 4.45
CA LEU A 83 16.85 -7.11 5.31
C LEU A 83 16.97 -8.48 5.99
N ASP A 84 18.17 -8.78 6.49
CA ASP A 84 18.50 -10.10 7.07
C ASP A 84 17.69 -10.44 8.33
N ASN A 85 17.20 -9.43 9.04
CA ASN A 85 16.40 -9.58 10.27
C ASN A 85 14.90 -9.79 10.01
N GLY A 86 14.48 -9.92 8.75
CA GLY A 86 13.08 -10.11 8.38
C GLY A 86 12.29 -8.81 8.20
N GLN A 87 12.86 -7.65 8.52
CA GLN A 87 12.24 -6.36 8.22
C GLN A 87 12.41 -6.01 6.74
N SER A 88 11.47 -5.23 6.23
CA SER A 88 11.71 -4.38 5.08
C SER A 88 12.55 -3.17 5.47
N ARG A 89 13.27 -2.58 4.50
CA ARG A 89 14.08 -1.38 4.74
C ARG A 89 13.23 -0.20 5.20
N GLU A 90 11.96 -0.14 4.80
CA GLU A 90 11.03 0.91 5.22
C GLU A 90 10.66 0.80 6.71
N GLU A 91 10.49 -0.42 7.23
CA GLU A 91 10.21 -0.67 8.66
C GLU A 91 11.45 -0.35 9.52
N TRP A 92 12.63 -0.79 9.07
CA TRP A 92 13.90 -0.55 9.77
C TRP A 92 14.20 0.94 9.97
N LYS A 93 13.84 1.79 8.98
CA LYS A 93 14.00 3.25 9.08
C LYS A 93 13.26 3.83 10.29
N GLY A 94 12.14 3.24 10.70
CA GLY A 94 11.32 3.70 11.82
C GLY A 94 12.15 3.93 13.09
N GLN A 95 12.83 2.89 13.58
CA GLN A 95 13.70 3.03 14.76
C GLN A 95 14.96 3.84 14.48
N ALA A 96 15.64 3.55 13.37
CA ALA A 96 16.94 4.11 13.06
C ALA A 96 16.88 5.63 12.92
N GLU A 97 15.89 6.15 12.19
CA GLU A 97 15.71 7.57 11.96
C GLU A 97 15.12 8.29 13.17
N THR A 98 14.13 7.70 13.85
CA THR A 98 13.51 8.33 15.05
C THR A 98 14.55 8.62 16.13
N ASN A 99 15.36 7.63 16.49
CA ASN A 99 16.36 7.79 17.55
C ASN A 99 17.49 8.75 17.13
N LYS A 100 17.84 8.80 15.84
CA LYS A 100 18.81 9.75 15.30
C LYS A 100 18.28 11.19 15.34
N ILE A 101 17.03 11.42 14.93
CA ILE A 101 16.39 12.75 14.91
C ILE A 101 16.25 13.29 16.33
N LEU A 102 15.84 12.46 17.27
CA LEU A 102 15.59 12.85 18.65
C LEU A 102 16.85 12.89 19.52
N ASN A 103 18.00 12.41 19.02
CA ASN A 103 19.27 12.30 19.76
C ASN A 103 19.07 11.67 21.15
N THR A 104 18.38 10.53 21.18
CA THR A 104 17.96 9.87 22.41
C THR A 104 19.16 9.32 23.19
N SER A 105 19.15 9.47 24.52
CA SER A 105 20.16 8.88 25.40
C SER A 105 20.04 7.36 25.57
N SER A 106 18.84 6.82 25.33
CA SER A 106 18.55 5.39 25.28
C SER A 106 17.59 5.13 24.12
N VAL A 107 17.75 4.01 23.43
CA VAL A 107 16.96 3.70 22.23
C VAL A 107 15.50 3.52 22.63
N ILE A 108 14.60 4.27 21.97
CA ILE A 108 13.16 4.03 21.97
C ILE A 108 12.88 3.00 20.87
N PRO A 109 12.40 1.79 21.20
CA PRO A 109 12.01 0.81 20.21
C PRO A 109 10.85 1.32 19.35
N VAL A 110 11.02 1.27 18.03
CA VAL A 110 9.99 1.63 17.06
C VAL A 110 9.98 0.58 15.97
N ASP A 111 8.91 -0.19 15.88
CA ASP A 111 8.78 -1.25 14.87
C ASP A 111 7.35 -1.32 14.35
N GLY A 112 7.10 -2.10 13.30
CA GLY A 112 5.78 -2.16 12.70
C GLY A 112 5.73 -2.83 11.34
N LEU A 113 4.62 -2.61 10.65
CA LEU A 113 4.38 -3.10 9.30
C LEU A 113 4.16 -1.93 8.33
N CYS A 114 4.95 -1.93 7.25
CA CYS A 114 4.84 -0.93 6.19
C CYS A 114 4.02 -1.45 5.00
N VAL A 115 2.78 -0.98 4.87
CA VAL A 115 1.84 -1.45 3.82
C VAL A 115 1.54 -0.34 2.82
N ARG A 116 1.68 -0.63 1.52
CA ARG A 116 1.26 0.26 0.44
C ARG A 116 -0.23 0.05 0.17
N VAL A 117 -0.99 1.14 0.09
CA VAL A 117 -2.43 1.14 -0.23
C VAL A 117 -2.73 2.06 -1.40
N GLY A 118 -3.93 1.91 -1.98
CA GLY A 118 -4.43 2.70 -3.11
C GLY A 118 -4.76 4.17 -2.80
N ALA A 119 -3.89 4.88 -2.08
CA ALA A 119 -3.98 6.32 -1.83
C ALA A 119 -2.98 7.08 -2.70
N LEU A 120 -3.32 8.32 -3.11
CA LEU A 120 -2.47 9.10 -4.00
C LEU A 120 -1.22 9.65 -3.30
N ARG A 121 -1.40 10.41 -2.20
CA ARG A 121 -0.28 11.17 -1.60
C ARG A 121 -0.20 11.22 -0.07
N CYS A 122 -1.21 10.77 0.66
CA CYS A 122 -1.23 10.86 2.12
C CYS A 122 -0.81 9.52 2.74
N HIS A 123 0.03 9.56 3.77
CA HIS A 123 0.34 8.38 4.59
C HIS A 123 -0.51 8.45 5.85
N SER A 124 -1.27 7.38 6.12
CA SER A 124 -1.96 7.21 7.41
C SER A 124 -1.19 6.20 8.24
N GLN A 125 -1.28 6.32 9.56
CA GLN A 125 -0.57 5.45 10.49
C GLN A 125 -1.47 5.18 11.69
N ALA A 126 -1.56 3.92 12.08
CA ALA A 126 -2.20 3.49 13.32
C ALA A 126 -1.10 3.09 14.32
N PHE A 127 -1.20 3.60 15.54
CA PHE A 127 -0.16 3.46 16.56
C PHE A 127 -0.68 2.70 17.77
N THR A 128 0.18 1.83 18.31
CA THR A 128 0.09 1.39 19.71
C THR A 128 1.30 1.98 20.42
N ILE A 129 1.05 2.74 21.50
CA ILE A 129 2.03 3.53 22.25
C ILE A 129 1.85 3.23 23.73
#